data_AF-A0A929VCP3-F1
#
_entry.id   AF-A0A929VCP3-F1
#
_cell.length_a   1.000
_cell.length_b   1.000
_cell.length_c   1.000
_cell.angle_alpha   90.00
_cell.angle_beta   90.00
_cell.angle_gamma   90.00
#
_symmetry.space_group_name_H-M   'P 1'
#
loop_
_entity.id
_entity.type
_entity.pdbx_description
1 polymer ?
#
loop_
_entity_poly.entity_id
_entity_poly.type
_entity_poly.pdbx_seq_one_letter_code
_entity_poly.pdbx_strand_id
1 'polypeptide(L)'
;VLACGYVCVEYRLFRLMLFSHTVSIRSTMQEAALTLPACWREAVDVFRNGMMHVDDRHLFFVMPLCLCYLLYVNLVNLRSLRKRRKAKRGNHGAGGVSLPFVNLCFFLLILNSLIYGLYDNAPVRDGFFALLPPLQGFQFNRTIFLNPFLWYLLFGCILCDDHLWGKKRWILHLLPFLAMASVFLGNTGYNDLYHSAYSAYYRLRHEGRSPDEMSFGEFYSAPVFDKIKKELSYQPGEYAAAYGMYPAVLEYNGIATVDGYLGYYPQAYKEKFRRAIAPALDRVESSRQYFDGWGARCYLVSGTDSVLQMNRKSLPGLTDRNLYIDPKALRALHCKYLFSRIPLANAQELGLTLLIAQEGREQAYPVYVYGWKL
;
A
#
# COMPACT_ATOMS: atom_id res chain seq x y z
N VAL A 1 2.28 21.49 14.75
CA VAL A 1 0.89 21.12 15.13
C VAL A 1 0.52 19.73 14.61
N LEU A 2 0.52 19.48 13.29
CA LEU A 2 0.12 18.16 12.75
C LEU A 2 0.98 16.98 13.24
N ALA A 3 2.30 17.13 13.27
CA ALA A 3 3.19 16.09 13.80
C ALA A 3 2.92 15.79 15.30
N CYS A 4 2.77 16.83 16.13
CA CYS A 4 2.44 16.65 17.54
C CYS A 4 1.05 16.00 17.70
N GLY A 5 0.06 16.40 16.90
CA GLY A 5 -1.26 15.80 16.88
C GLY A 5 -1.23 14.32 16.55
N TYR A 6 -0.45 13.93 15.54
CA TYR A 6 -0.23 12.52 15.19
C TYR A 6 0.35 11.73 16.36
N VAL A 7 1.41 12.25 17.02
CA VAL A 7 2.02 11.59 18.19
C VAL A 7 1.02 11.44 19.33
N CYS A 8 0.20 12.46 19.61
CA CYS A 8 -0.80 12.39 20.68
C CYS A 8 -1.91 11.37 20.39
N VAL A 9 -2.37 11.26 19.13
CA VAL A 9 -3.42 10.30 18.75
C VAL A 9 -2.87 8.88 18.70
N GLU A 10 -1.72 8.70 18.08
CA GLU A 10 -1.05 7.40 17.93
C GLU A 10 -0.15 7.04 19.12
N TYR A 11 -0.43 7.60 20.31
CA TYR A 11 0.40 7.40 21.51
C TYR A 11 0.61 5.91 21.84
N ARG A 12 -0.32 5.03 21.48
CA ARG A 12 -0.21 3.58 21.67
C ARG A 12 0.91 2.99 20.80
N LEU A 13 1.02 3.40 19.54
CA LEU A 13 2.09 3.00 18.65
C LEU A 13 3.44 3.47 19.18
N PHE A 14 3.55 4.75 19.52
CA PHE A 14 4.80 5.30 20.09
C PHE A 14 5.15 4.64 21.42
N ARG A 15 4.17 4.37 22.28
CA ARG A 15 4.39 3.64 23.53
C ARG A 15 4.87 2.22 23.30
N LEU A 16 4.29 1.52 22.33
CA LEU A 16 4.70 0.17 21.95
C LEU A 16 6.10 0.15 21.34
N MET A 17 6.45 1.13 20.51
CA MET A 17 7.73 1.20 19.82
C MET A 17 8.87 1.67 20.74
N LEU A 18 8.62 2.67 21.58
CA LEU A 18 9.67 3.33 22.38
C LEU A 18 9.80 2.78 23.80
N PHE A 19 8.72 2.22 24.38
CA PHE A 19 8.67 1.88 25.81
C PHE A 19 8.20 0.45 26.11
N SER A 20 7.86 -0.37 25.11
CA SER A 20 7.46 -1.77 25.34
C SER A 20 8.64 -2.72 25.19
N HIS A 21 8.63 -3.78 25.98
CA HIS A 21 9.55 -4.92 25.84
C HIS A 21 9.00 -6.02 24.91
N THR A 22 7.80 -5.83 24.35
CA THR A 22 7.20 -6.79 23.43
C THR A 22 7.99 -6.83 22.12
N VAL A 23 8.61 -7.96 21.82
CA VAL A 23 9.26 -8.19 20.52
C VAL A 23 8.20 -8.16 19.43
N SER A 24 8.35 -7.24 18.48
CA SER A 24 7.46 -7.06 17.33
C SER A 24 7.96 -7.85 16.13
N ILE A 25 7.06 -8.23 15.22
CA ILE A 25 7.44 -8.82 13.92
C ILE A 25 8.47 -8.00 13.15
N ARG A 26 8.51 -6.68 13.37
CA ARG A 26 9.45 -5.77 12.70
C ARG A 26 10.91 -6.08 13.02
N SER A 27 11.17 -6.74 14.14
CA SER A 27 12.52 -7.19 14.52
C SER A 27 13.01 -8.39 13.72
N THR A 28 12.12 -9.18 13.12
CA THR A 28 12.45 -10.40 12.36
C THR A 28 12.10 -10.31 10.88
N MET A 29 11.50 -9.20 10.44
CA MET A 29 11.20 -8.96 9.03
C MET A 29 12.50 -8.92 8.22
N GLN A 30 12.58 -9.81 7.23
CA GLN A 30 13.65 -9.81 6.25
C GLN A 30 13.43 -8.64 5.30
N GLU A 31 14.45 -7.79 5.21
CA GLU A 31 14.53 -6.68 4.28
C GLU A 31 15.56 -7.00 3.19
N ALA A 32 15.47 -6.32 2.05
CA ALA A 32 16.43 -6.54 0.97
C ALA A 32 17.87 -6.22 1.42
N ALA A 33 18.84 -6.83 0.76
CA ALA A 33 20.27 -6.62 1.00
C ALA A 33 20.98 -6.30 -0.31
N LEU A 34 20.73 -5.10 -0.83
CA LEU A 34 21.25 -4.61 -2.09
C LEU A 34 22.70 -4.12 -1.97
N THR A 35 23.46 -4.32 -3.05
CA THR A 35 24.79 -3.73 -3.22
C THR A 35 24.69 -2.23 -3.51
N LEU A 36 25.74 -1.45 -3.24
CA LEU A 36 25.73 0.01 -3.50
C LEU A 36 25.35 0.37 -4.96
N PRO A 37 25.83 -0.34 -6.01
CA PRO A 37 25.38 -0.09 -7.37
C PRO A 37 23.89 -0.39 -7.59
N ALA A 38 23.33 -1.40 -6.92
CA ALA A 38 21.90 -1.68 -6.97
C ALA A 38 21.10 -0.60 -6.24
N CYS A 39 21.53 -0.14 -5.07
CA CYS A 39 20.94 1.00 -4.36
C CYS A 39 20.90 2.27 -5.21
N TRP A 40 21.98 2.55 -5.95
CA TRP A 40 22.00 3.70 -6.87
C TRP A 40 20.99 3.54 -8.02
N ARG A 41 20.86 2.34 -8.58
CA ARG A 41 19.86 2.06 -9.63
C ARG A 41 18.44 2.24 -9.09
N GLU A 42 18.15 1.75 -7.89
CA GLU A 42 16.87 1.96 -7.22
C GLU A 42 16.58 3.44 -7.00
N ALA A 43 17.56 4.21 -6.50
CA ALA A 43 17.40 5.66 -6.30
C ALA A 43 17.06 6.39 -7.61
N VAL A 44 17.73 6.05 -8.70
CA VAL A 44 17.45 6.62 -10.04
C VAL A 44 16.08 6.17 -10.56
N ASP A 45 15.71 4.91 -10.32
CA ASP A 45 14.42 4.38 -10.75
C ASP A 45 13.27 5.10 -10.04
N VAL A 46 13.29 5.17 -8.71
CA VAL A 46 12.22 5.85 -7.96
C VAL A 46 12.17 7.35 -8.16
N PHE A 47 13.30 7.98 -8.50
CA PHE A 47 13.31 9.38 -8.91
C PHE A 47 12.54 9.61 -10.21
N ARG A 48 12.57 8.66 -11.14
CA ARG A 48 11.94 8.76 -12.47
C ARG A 48 10.52 8.21 -12.51
N ASN A 49 10.32 7.04 -11.93
CA ASN A 49 9.10 6.24 -12.05
C ASN A 49 8.23 6.32 -10.80
N GLY A 50 8.70 6.98 -9.73
CA GLY A 50 8.06 6.91 -8.43
C GLY A 50 8.23 5.53 -7.81
N MET A 51 7.42 5.22 -6.80
CA MET A 51 7.37 3.87 -6.21
C MET A 51 5.96 3.29 -6.32
N MET A 52 5.82 1.97 -6.27
CA MET A 52 4.56 1.24 -6.52
C MET A 52 3.32 1.84 -5.87
N HIS A 53 3.40 2.28 -4.60
CA HIS A 53 2.25 2.84 -3.86
C HIS A 53 1.95 4.31 -4.17
N VAL A 54 2.80 4.94 -4.97
CA VAL A 54 2.77 6.38 -5.28
C VAL A 54 3.22 6.59 -6.73
N ASP A 55 2.63 5.81 -7.64
CA ASP A 55 2.76 6.04 -9.10
C ASP A 55 2.05 7.35 -9.43
N ASP A 56 2.82 8.43 -9.56
CA ASP A 56 2.34 9.81 -9.72
C ASP A 56 2.47 10.32 -11.16
N ARG A 57 2.85 9.46 -12.12
CA ARG A 57 2.93 9.74 -13.57
C ARG A 57 3.70 11.02 -13.97
N HIS A 58 4.43 11.62 -13.02
CA HIS A 58 5.14 12.87 -13.18
C HIS A 58 6.15 12.81 -14.33
N LEU A 59 6.74 11.64 -14.57
CA LEU A 59 7.68 11.34 -15.66
C LEU A 59 7.23 11.87 -17.02
N PHE A 60 5.94 11.77 -17.35
CA PHE A 60 5.45 12.03 -18.70
C PHE A 60 5.32 13.52 -19.03
N PHE A 61 5.09 14.37 -18.04
CA PHE A 61 4.79 15.78 -18.28
C PHE A 61 5.39 16.74 -17.24
N VAL A 62 5.17 16.47 -15.95
CA VAL A 62 5.58 17.36 -14.87
C VAL A 62 7.10 17.35 -14.70
N MET A 63 7.74 16.18 -14.70
CA MET A 63 9.18 16.01 -14.51
C MET A 63 10.00 16.72 -15.59
N PRO A 64 9.76 16.50 -16.91
CA PRO A 64 10.53 17.20 -17.94
C PRO A 64 10.39 18.71 -17.84
N LEU A 65 9.18 19.22 -17.54
CA LEU A 65 8.94 20.65 -17.37
C LEU A 65 9.70 21.21 -16.17
N CYS A 66 9.66 20.53 -15.03
CA CYS A 66 10.40 20.93 -13.82
C CYS A 66 11.92 20.92 -14.06
N LEU A 67 12.46 19.93 -14.76
CA LEU A 67 13.89 19.87 -15.08
C LEU A 67 14.31 21.03 -16.00
N CYS A 68 13.52 21.33 -17.03
CA CYS A 68 13.73 22.50 -17.88
C CYS A 68 13.68 23.81 -17.07
N TYR A 69 12.75 23.91 -16.13
CA TYR A 69 12.63 25.06 -15.25
C TYR A 69 13.84 25.21 -14.31
N LEU A 70 14.34 24.11 -13.72
CA LEU A 70 15.56 24.12 -12.91
C LEU A 70 16.74 24.71 -13.69
N LEU A 71 16.94 24.26 -14.93
CA LEU A 71 17.99 24.77 -15.81
C LEU A 71 17.77 26.25 -16.11
N TYR A 72 16.54 26.66 -16.43
CA TYR A 72 16.19 28.05 -16.69
C TYR A 72 16.53 28.97 -15.50
N VAL A 73 16.04 28.67 -14.29
CA VAL A 73 16.23 29.54 -13.12
C VAL A 73 17.72 29.64 -12.76
N ASN A 74 18.47 28.54 -12.83
CA ASN A 74 19.91 28.56 -12.57
C ASN A 74 20.70 29.31 -13.66
N LEU A 75 20.35 29.17 -14.94
CA LEU A 75 20.98 29.92 -16.04
C LEU A 75 20.70 31.42 -15.96
N VAL A 76 19.46 31.82 -15.66
CA VAL A 76 19.08 33.23 -15.44
C VAL A 76 19.85 33.81 -14.27
N ASN A 77 19.97 33.07 -13.16
CA ASN A 77 20.74 33.52 -12.01
C ASN A 77 22.23 33.68 -12.31
N LEU A 78 22.86 32.72 -13.01
CA LEU A 78 24.27 32.82 -13.41
C LEU A 78 24.52 34.05 -14.30
N ARG A 79 23.61 34.34 -15.23
CA ARG A 79 23.68 35.54 -16.08
C ARG A 79 23.48 36.82 -15.26
N SER A 80 22.54 36.82 -14.32
CA SER A 80 22.29 37.93 -13.39
C SER A 80 23.50 38.21 -12.51
N LEU A 81 24.15 37.19 -11.95
CA LEU A 81 25.38 37.31 -11.16
C LEU A 81 26.54 37.86 -11.99
N ARG A 82 26.70 37.42 -13.25
CA ARG A 82 27.70 37.98 -14.18
C ARG A 82 27.43 39.46 -14.50
N LYS A 83 26.15 39.87 -14.63
CA LYS A 83 25.75 41.27 -14.82
C LYS A 83 25.90 42.11 -13.54
N ARG A 84 25.57 41.58 -12.36
CA ARG A 84 25.74 42.22 -11.04
C ARG A 84 27.22 42.42 -10.67
N ARG A 85 28.12 41.52 -11.10
CA ARG A 85 29.57 41.74 -11.02
C ARG A 85 30.06 42.90 -11.91
N LYS A 86 29.33 43.22 -12.99
CA LYS A 86 29.65 44.34 -13.90
C LYS A 86 28.92 45.65 -13.56
N ALA A 87 27.75 45.58 -12.94
CA ALA A 87 26.95 46.74 -12.56
C ALA A 87 26.88 46.87 -11.04
N LYS A 88 27.71 47.75 -10.47
CA LYS A 88 27.59 48.18 -9.06
C LYS A 88 26.20 48.82 -8.86
N ARG A 89 25.50 48.36 -7.81
CA ARG A 89 24.35 49.01 -7.13
C ARG A 89 23.28 49.60 -8.07
N GLY A 90 22.26 48.79 -8.34
CA GLY A 90 20.96 49.27 -8.83
C GLY A 90 19.87 48.31 -8.38
N ASN A 91 18.85 48.85 -7.74
CA ASN A 91 17.69 48.18 -7.13
C ASN A 91 17.08 47.08 -8.04
N HIS A 92 16.71 45.91 -7.52
CA HIS A 92 16.06 44.85 -8.32
C HIS A 92 14.77 44.42 -7.65
N GLY A 93 13.64 44.66 -8.34
CA GLY A 93 12.35 44.08 -7.99
C GLY A 93 12.42 42.57 -8.05
N ALA A 94 12.17 41.94 -6.90
CA ALA A 94 11.96 40.51 -6.76
C ALA A 94 10.54 40.18 -7.23
N GLY A 95 10.41 39.56 -8.40
CA GLY A 95 9.12 39.17 -8.99
C GLY A 95 9.09 37.74 -9.52
N GLY A 96 9.96 36.86 -9.00
CA GLY A 96 10.03 35.45 -9.38
C GLY A 96 10.15 34.55 -8.17
N VAL A 97 9.79 33.27 -8.32
CA VAL A 97 9.92 32.26 -7.27
C VAL A 97 11.37 32.21 -6.78
N SER A 98 11.59 32.11 -5.47
CA SER A 98 12.94 32.15 -4.92
C SER A 98 13.77 30.96 -5.43
N LEU A 99 14.86 31.23 -6.15
CA LEU A 99 15.82 30.21 -6.59
C LEU A 99 16.25 29.25 -5.45
N PRO A 100 16.52 29.74 -4.22
CA PRO A 100 16.83 28.84 -3.10
C PRO A 100 15.73 27.80 -2.83
N PHE A 101 14.46 28.19 -2.99
CA PHE A 101 13.33 27.29 -2.79
C PHE A 101 13.22 26.22 -3.87
N VAL A 102 13.39 26.59 -5.14
CA VAL A 102 13.39 25.62 -6.26
C VAL A 102 14.53 24.62 -6.08
N ASN A 103 15.75 25.10 -5.82
CA ASN A 103 16.91 24.23 -5.59
C ASN A 103 16.73 23.35 -4.34
N LEU A 104 16.09 23.86 -3.28
CA LEU A 104 15.77 23.06 -2.09
C LEU A 104 14.80 21.92 -2.42
N CYS A 105 13.74 22.18 -3.20
CA CYS A 105 12.80 21.14 -3.61
C CYS A 105 13.51 20.04 -4.43
N PHE A 106 14.37 20.41 -5.38
CA PHE A 106 15.17 19.43 -6.13
C PHE A 106 16.16 18.66 -5.26
N PHE A 107 16.80 19.34 -4.30
CA PHE A 107 17.65 18.69 -3.32
C PHE A 107 16.88 17.65 -2.51
N LEU A 108 15.68 17.98 -2.02
CA LEU A 108 14.83 17.06 -1.27
C LEU A 108 14.36 15.87 -2.13
N LEU A 109 13.99 16.10 -3.39
CA LEU A 109 13.64 15.03 -4.33
C LEU A 109 14.79 14.02 -4.47
N ILE A 110 16.01 14.51 -4.72
CA ILE A 110 17.21 13.67 -4.87
C ILE A 110 17.51 12.98 -3.54
N LEU A 111 17.48 13.71 -2.42
CA LEU A 111 17.77 13.17 -1.10
C LEU A 111 16.82 12.03 -0.74
N ASN A 112 15.50 12.21 -0.94
CA ASN A 112 14.51 11.18 -0.67
C ASN A 112 14.73 9.93 -1.55
N SER A 113 15.06 10.11 -2.82
CA SER A 113 15.40 9.01 -3.73
C SER A 113 16.66 8.26 -3.29
N LEU A 114 17.70 8.97 -2.83
CA LEU A 114 18.91 8.36 -2.28
C LEU A 114 18.63 7.61 -0.98
N ILE A 115 17.86 8.21 -0.06
CA ILE A 115 17.44 7.57 1.19
C ILE A 115 16.68 6.27 0.89
N TYR A 116 15.78 6.30 -0.11
CA TYR A 116 15.03 5.13 -0.54
C TYR A 116 15.97 3.99 -0.97
N GLY A 117 16.90 4.27 -1.90
CA GLY A 117 17.83 3.24 -2.39
C GLY A 117 18.79 2.74 -1.31
N LEU A 118 19.22 3.60 -0.38
CA LEU A 118 20.13 3.24 0.70
C LEU A 118 19.49 2.42 1.82
N TYR A 119 18.17 2.47 1.99
CA TYR A 119 17.45 1.67 2.99
C TYR A 119 17.65 0.16 2.78
N ASP A 120 17.71 -0.27 1.53
CA ASP A 120 17.92 -1.69 1.18
C ASP A 120 19.39 -2.11 1.26
N ASN A 121 20.31 -1.20 1.63
CA ASN A 121 21.69 -1.55 1.93
C ASN A 121 21.82 -1.98 3.39
N ALA A 122 22.08 -3.28 3.62
CA ALA A 122 22.15 -3.83 4.98
C ALA A 122 23.14 -3.09 5.92
N PRO A 123 24.40 -2.79 5.53
CA PRO A 123 25.30 -2.03 6.39
C PRO A 123 24.77 -0.65 6.82
N VAL A 124 24.14 0.10 5.90
CA VAL A 124 23.57 1.43 6.19
C VAL A 124 22.37 1.30 7.13
N ARG A 125 21.44 0.40 6.80
CA ARG A 125 20.22 0.16 7.58
C ARG A 125 20.53 -0.37 8.97
N ASP A 126 21.38 -1.38 9.07
CA ASP A 126 21.71 -2.03 10.34
C ASP A 126 22.53 -1.08 11.22
N GLY A 127 23.39 -0.24 10.61
CA GLY A 127 24.07 0.86 11.30
C GLY A 127 23.10 1.91 11.87
N PHE A 128 22.07 2.29 11.11
CA PHE A 128 21.01 3.19 11.60
C PHE A 128 20.27 2.61 12.81
N PHE A 129 19.88 1.33 12.75
CA PHE A 129 19.20 0.67 13.87
C PHE A 129 20.12 0.41 15.07
N ALA A 130 21.43 0.23 14.86
CA ALA A 130 22.39 0.16 15.96
C ALA A 130 22.51 1.50 16.73
N LEU A 131 22.41 2.63 16.02
CA LEU A 131 22.41 3.97 16.63
C LEU A 131 21.08 4.32 17.31
N LEU A 132 19.96 3.84 16.76
CA LEU A 132 18.61 4.11 17.26
C LEU A 132 17.81 2.81 17.44
N PRO A 133 18.16 1.94 18.41
CA PRO A 133 17.51 0.64 18.59
C PRO A 133 15.97 0.67 18.72
N PRO A 134 15.36 1.67 19.40
CA PRO A 134 13.89 1.75 19.47
C PRO A 134 13.20 1.95 18.11
N LEU A 135 13.93 2.33 17.06
CA LEU A 135 13.39 2.50 15.70
C LEU A 135 13.54 1.24 14.84
N GLN A 136 13.84 0.07 15.41
CA GLN A 136 14.00 -1.15 14.63
C GLN A 136 12.78 -1.44 13.74
N GLY A 137 13.04 -1.64 12.44
CA GLY A 137 12.01 -1.83 11.42
C GLY A 137 11.23 -0.57 11.02
N PHE A 138 11.69 0.62 11.46
CA PHE A 138 11.23 1.90 10.93
C PHE A 138 11.67 2.06 9.46
N GLN A 139 10.68 2.13 8.57
CA GLN A 139 10.88 2.20 7.13
C GLN A 139 11.16 3.64 6.68
N PHE A 140 12.37 4.14 6.93
CA PHE A 140 12.75 5.52 6.60
C PHE A 140 12.84 5.78 5.09
N ASN A 141 12.85 4.74 4.24
CA ASN A 141 12.65 4.89 2.80
C ASN A 141 11.32 5.54 2.42
N ARG A 142 10.31 5.49 3.29
CA ARG A 142 8.98 6.09 3.04
C ARG A 142 8.98 7.62 2.93
N THR A 143 10.09 8.30 3.20
CA THR A 143 10.22 9.74 2.87
C THR A 143 10.01 10.01 1.39
N ILE A 144 10.21 9.01 0.52
CA ILE A 144 9.89 9.07 -0.91
C ILE A 144 8.44 9.45 -1.22
N PHE A 145 7.49 9.19 -0.30
CA PHE A 145 6.09 9.59 -0.46
C PHE A 145 5.90 11.11 -0.54
N LEU A 146 6.91 11.90 -0.15
CA LEU A 146 6.90 13.34 -0.30
C LEU A 146 7.24 13.80 -1.74
N ASN A 147 7.86 12.94 -2.57
CA ASN A 147 8.34 13.31 -3.89
C ASN A 147 7.24 13.77 -4.85
N PRO A 148 6.08 13.11 -4.98
CA PRO A 148 4.99 13.63 -5.81
C PRO A 148 4.58 15.03 -5.38
N PHE A 149 4.41 15.24 -4.08
CA PHE A 149 4.07 16.57 -3.57
C PHE A 149 5.13 17.60 -3.97
N LEU A 150 6.42 17.28 -3.86
CA LEU A 150 7.51 18.16 -4.27
C LEU A 150 7.51 18.42 -5.79
N TRP A 151 7.24 17.42 -6.62
CA TRP A 151 7.11 17.58 -8.08
C TRP A 151 5.97 18.53 -8.45
N TYR A 152 4.80 18.34 -7.85
CA TYR A 152 3.64 19.20 -8.12
C TYR A 152 3.77 20.58 -7.45
N LEU A 153 4.53 20.71 -6.37
CA LEU A 153 4.90 21.99 -5.76
C LEU A 153 5.84 22.78 -6.69
N LEU A 154 6.83 22.12 -7.29
CA LEU A 154 7.69 22.69 -8.32
C LEU A 154 6.88 23.07 -9.57
N PHE A 155 5.93 22.24 -9.98
CA PHE A 155 5.00 22.57 -11.05
C PHE A 155 4.18 23.82 -10.72
N GLY A 156 3.68 23.95 -9.50
CA GLY A 156 3.03 25.17 -9.01
C GLY A 156 3.95 26.40 -9.10
N CYS A 157 5.23 26.25 -8.74
CA CYS A 157 6.22 27.33 -8.89
C CYS A 157 6.36 27.79 -10.35
N ILE A 158 6.34 26.86 -11.31
CA ILE A 158 6.37 27.16 -12.74
C ILE A 158 5.16 27.98 -13.14
N LEU A 159 3.96 27.58 -12.69
CA LEU A 159 2.72 28.31 -12.99
C LEU A 159 2.67 29.72 -12.37
N CYS A 160 3.30 29.90 -11.21
CA CYS A 160 3.34 31.17 -10.50
C CYS A 160 4.50 32.09 -10.91
N ASP A 161 5.43 31.64 -11.77
CA ASP A 161 6.56 32.47 -12.21
C ASP A 161 6.14 33.46 -13.31
N ASP A 162 5.81 34.69 -12.91
CA ASP A 162 5.41 35.77 -13.82
C ASP A 162 6.46 36.07 -14.91
N HIS A 163 7.75 35.76 -14.68
CA HIS A 163 8.80 35.96 -15.69
C HIS A 163 8.66 35.04 -16.90
N LEU A 164 8.03 33.88 -16.74
CA LEU A 164 7.81 32.93 -17.83
C LEU A 164 6.63 33.32 -18.72
N TRP A 165 5.54 33.80 -18.10
CA TRP A 165 4.24 33.84 -18.77
C TRP A 165 3.95 35.18 -19.44
N GLY A 166 4.37 36.31 -18.86
CA GLY A 166 4.10 37.63 -19.44
C GLY A 166 2.66 37.78 -19.93
N LYS A 167 2.47 38.08 -21.23
CA LYS A 167 1.13 38.20 -21.87
C LYS A 167 0.48 36.86 -22.27
N LYS A 168 1.19 35.73 -22.20
CA LYS A 168 0.72 34.39 -22.63
C LYS A 168 0.06 33.60 -21.49
N ARG A 169 -0.71 34.26 -20.64
CA ARG A 169 -1.33 33.65 -19.44
C ARG A 169 -2.33 32.53 -19.75
N TRP A 170 -2.88 32.46 -20.96
CA TRP A 170 -3.78 31.38 -21.34
C TRP A 170 -3.14 29.98 -21.24
N ILE A 171 -1.81 29.87 -21.41
CA ILE A 171 -1.07 28.60 -21.27
C ILE A 171 -1.17 28.03 -19.85
N LEU A 172 -1.37 28.89 -18.84
CA LEU A 172 -1.56 28.49 -17.44
C LEU A 172 -2.82 27.64 -17.22
N HIS A 173 -3.80 27.69 -18.13
CA HIS A 173 -4.97 26.82 -18.08
C HIS A 173 -4.71 25.47 -18.77
N LEU A 174 -3.85 25.47 -19.80
CA LEU A 174 -3.52 24.27 -20.56
C LEU A 174 -2.60 23.32 -19.77
N LEU A 175 -1.59 23.85 -19.07
CA LEU A 175 -0.60 23.01 -18.37
C LEU A 175 -1.21 22.15 -17.26
N PRO A 176 -2.05 22.68 -16.35
CA PRO A 176 -2.73 21.85 -15.35
C PRO A 176 -3.66 20.83 -16.01
N PHE A 177 -4.34 21.20 -17.10
CA PHE A 177 -5.18 20.28 -17.85
C PHE A 177 -4.37 19.11 -18.42
N LEU A 178 -3.21 19.36 -19.02
CA LEU A 178 -2.31 18.31 -19.51
C LEU A 178 -1.76 17.43 -18.38
N ALA A 179 -1.39 18.04 -17.25
CA ALA A 179 -0.96 17.29 -16.06
C ALA A 179 -2.07 16.38 -15.53
N MET A 180 -3.30 16.89 -15.40
CA MET A 180 -4.47 16.12 -14.98
C MET A 180 -4.83 15.02 -15.99
N ALA A 181 -4.79 15.32 -17.28
CA ALA A 181 -5.04 14.33 -18.33
C ALA A 181 -4.04 13.17 -18.26
N SER A 182 -2.76 13.45 -17.99
CA SER A 182 -1.73 12.42 -17.85
C SER A 182 -1.99 11.45 -16.69
N VAL A 183 -2.61 11.94 -15.61
CA VAL A 183 -3.03 11.12 -14.45
C VAL A 183 -4.31 10.37 -14.78
N PHE A 184 -5.35 11.04 -15.26
CA PHE A 184 -6.67 10.43 -15.46
C PHE A 184 -6.73 9.39 -16.58
N LEU A 185 -5.99 9.63 -17.67
CA LEU A 185 -5.93 8.68 -18.78
C LEU A 185 -4.94 7.54 -18.52
N GLY A 186 -4.13 7.65 -17.47
CA GLY A 186 -3.21 6.59 -17.06
C GLY A 186 -3.96 5.42 -16.42
N ASN A 187 -3.81 4.22 -16.99
CA ASN A 187 -4.20 2.99 -16.32
C ASN A 187 -3.17 2.68 -15.20
N THR A 188 -3.38 3.29 -14.03
CA THR A 188 -2.62 2.98 -12.80
C THR A 188 -3.46 2.10 -11.88
N GLY A 189 -2.80 1.35 -10.99
CA GLY A 189 -3.50 0.51 -10.01
C GLY A 189 -4.38 1.28 -9.01
N TYR A 190 -4.20 2.60 -8.90
CA TYR A 190 -4.90 3.47 -7.96
C TYR A 190 -5.81 4.53 -8.64
N ASN A 191 -6.05 4.41 -9.95
CA ASN A 191 -6.93 5.33 -10.67
C ASN A 191 -8.38 4.85 -10.63
N ASP A 192 -9.02 5.03 -9.47
CA ASP A 192 -10.41 4.61 -9.23
C ASP A 192 -11.40 5.22 -10.23
N LEU A 193 -11.14 6.44 -10.71
CA LEU A 193 -11.97 7.10 -11.72
C LEU A 193 -11.91 6.35 -13.05
N TYR A 194 -10.71 5.97 -13.49
CA TYR A 194 -10.52 5.17 -14.70
C TYR A 194 -11.23 3.82 -14.59
N HIS A 195 -11.01 3.09 -13.49
CA HIS A 195 -11.61 1.77 -13.27
C HIS A 195 -13.14 1.85 -13.12
N SER A 196 -13.65 2.90 -12.50
CA SER A 196 -15.10 3.16 -12.39
C SER A 196 -15.72 3.44 -13.76
N ALA A 197 -15.09 4.29 -14.57
CA ALA A 197 -15.55 4.59 -15.92
C ALA A 197 -15.47 3.35 -16.83
N TYR A 198 -14.39 2.58 -16.73
CA TYR A 198 -14.24 1.30 -17.43
C TYR A 198 -15.33 0.31 -17.02
N SER A 199 -15.60 0.14 -15.73
CA SER A 199 -16.66 -0.75 -15.22
C SER A 199 -18.06 -0.32 -15.69
N ALA A 200 -18.34 0.99 -15.73
CA ALA A 200 -19.60 1.51 -16.28
C ALA A 200 -19.71 1.23 -17.79
N TYR A 201 -18.65 1.49 -18.56
CA TYR A 201 -18.58 1.16 -19.98
C TYR A 201 -18.76 -0.33 -20.24
N TYR A 202 -18.08 -1.19 -19.46
CA TYR A 202 -18.15 -2.64 -19.59
C TYR A 202 -19.58 -3.15 -19.39
N ARG A 203 -20.27 -2.66 -18.36
CA ARG A 203 -21.69 -2.99 -18.10
C ARG A 203 -22.62 -2.59 -19.24
N LEU A 204 -22.43 -1.41 -19.82
CA LEU A 204 -23.20 -0.95 -20.98
C LEU A 204 -23.00 -1.85 -22.21
N ARG A 205 -21.81 -2.43 -22.37
CA ARG A 205 -21.45 -3.26 -23.53
C ARG A 205 -21.71 -4.75 -23.35
N HIS A 206 -21.96 -5.22 -22.13
CA HIS A 206 -22.13 -6.64 -21.82
C HIS A 206 -23.42 -6.91 -21.05
N GLU A 207 -24.54 -6.32 -21.47
CA GLU A 207 -25.88 -6.61 -20.94
C GLU A 207 -25.99 -6.45 -19.40
N GLY A 208 -25.31 -5.45 -18.85
CA GLY A 208 -25.30 -5.20 -17.40
C GLY A 208 -24.36 -6.10 -16.59
N ARG A 209 -23.65 -7.04 -17.22
CA ARG A 209 -22.60 -7.83 -16.55
C ARG A 209 -21.44 -6.93 -16.15
N SER A 210 -21.00 -7.04 -14.90
CA SER A 210 -19.79 -6.35 -14.42
C SER A 210 -18.53 -7.15 -14.75
N PRO A 211 -17.37 -6.47 -14.84
CA PRO A 211 -16.09 -7.16 -14.96
C PRO A 211 -15.82 -8.07 -13.75
N ASP A 212 -14.79 -8.89 -13.86
CA ASP A 212 -14.34 -9.78 -12.78
C ASP A 212 -13.78 -9.01 -11.57
N GLU A 213 -13.35 -7.76 -11.78
CA GLU A 213 -12.99 -6.83 -10.71
C GLU A 213 -14.24 -6.42 -9.92
N MET A 214 -14.13 -6.48 -8.60
CA MET A 214 -15.22 -6.11 -7.70
C MET A 214 -15.22 -4.60 -7.45
N SER A 215 -16.40 -3.99 -7.51
CA SER A 215 -16.61 -2.67 -6.90
C SER A 215 -16.46 -2.73 -5.37
N PHE A 216 -16.29 -1.59 -4.73
CA PHE A 216 -16.21 -1.49 -3.26
C PHE A 216 -17.40 -2.18 -2.56
N GLY A 217 -18.61 -1.95 -3.04
CA GLY A 217 -19.82 -2.55 -2.48
C GLY A 217 -19.88 -4.06 -2.68
N GLU A 218 -19.46 -4.56 -3.84
CA GLU A 218 -19.34 -6.00 -4.13
C GLU A 218 -18.25 -6.66 -3.28
N PHE A 219 -17.12 -5.99 -3.08
CA PHE A 219 -16.00 -6.49 -2.30
C PHE A 219 -16.40 -6.74 -0.84
N TYR A 220 -17.07 -5.77 -0.21
CA TYR A 220 -17.50 -5.91 1.19
C TYR A 220 -18.85 -6.60 1.35
N SER A 221 -19.71 -6.60 0.33
CA SER A 221 -21.00 -7.30 0.30
C SER A 221 -21.81 -7.16 1.60
N ALA A 222 -21.91 -5.96 2.16
CA ALA A 222 -22.48 -5.75 3.49
C ALA A 222 -23.88 -6.39 3.73
N PRO A 223 -24.84 -6.33 2.78
CA PRO A 223 -26.12 -7.00 2.94
C PRO A 223 -26.02 -8.53 3.14
N VAL A 224 -25.05 -9.18 2.48
CA VAL A 224 -24.78 -10.62 2.60
C VAL A 224 -24.30 -10.94 4.00
N PHE A 225 -23.31 -10.19 4.51
CA PHE A 225 -22.75 -10.42 5.84
C PHE A 225 -23.72 -10.04 6.97
N ASP A 226 -24.59 -9.06 6.78
CA ASP A 226 -25.66 -8.77 7.74
C ASP A 226 -26.68 -9.91 7.85
N LYS A 227 -27.02 -10.57 6.73
CA LYS A 227 -27.84 -11.79 6.75
C LYS A 227 -27.13 -12.92 7.48
N ILE A 228 -25.86 -13.17 7.15
CA ILE A 228 -25.06 -14.22 7.78
C ILE A 228 -24.95 -14.01 9.29
N LYS A 229 -24.66 -12.79 9.76
CA LYS A 229 -24.57 -12.49 11.21
C LYS A 229 -25.88 -12.78 11.93
N LYS A 230 -27.03 -12.44 11.33
CA LYS A 230 -28.36 -12.72 11.90
C LYS A 230 -28.62 -14.21 11.99
N GLU A 231 -28.32 -14.95 10.94
CA GLU A 231 -28.51 -16.41 10.89
C GLU A 231 -27.58 -17.16 11.85
N LEU A 232 -26.32 -16.72 12.00
CA LEU A 232 -25.38 -17.26 12.99
C LEU A 232 -25.73 -16.87 14.44
N SER A 233 -26.61 -15.89 14.64
CA SER A 233 -26.75 -15.20 15.94
C SER A 233 -25.40 -14.72 16.50
N TYR A 234 -24.56 -14.18 15.60
CA TYR A 234 -23.18 -13.79 15.89
C TYR A 234 -23.08 -12.83 17.07
N GLN A 235 -22.17 -13.11 18.02
CA GLN A 235 -21.93 -12.26 19.17
C GLN A 235 -20.64 -11.44 19.00
N PRO A 236 -20.62 -10.15 19.35
CA PRO A 236 -19.40 -9.35 19.34
C PRO A 236 -18.27 -9.99 20.15
N GLY A 237 -17.08 -10.11 19.54
CA GLY A 237 -15.91 -10.74 20.16
C GLY A 237 -15.75 -12.23 19.85
N GLU A 238 -16.69 -12.85 19.14
CA GLU A 238 -16.48 -14.17 18.54
C GLU A 238 -15.52 -14.03 17.36
N TYR A 239 -14.33 -14.61 17.47
CA TYR A 239 -13.33 -14.49 16.41
C TYR A 239 -13.59 -15.48 15.27
N ALA A 240 -13.29 -15.05 14.06
CA ALA A 240 -13.36 -15.85 12.85
C ALA A 240 -12.03 -15.83 12.09
N ALA A 241 -11.89 -16.72 11.12
CA ALA A 241 -10.84 -16.66 10.10
C ALA A 241 -11.47 -16.68 8.70
N ALA A 242 -10.79 -16.08 7.75
CA ALA A 242 -11.14 -15.94 6.35
C ALA A 242 -10.24 -16.82 5.46
N TYR A 243 -10.86 -17.59 4.58
CA TYR A 243 -10.19 -18.38 3.55
C TYR A 243 -10.72 -18.01 2.16
N GLY A 244 -9.79 -17.70 1.24
CA GLY A 244 -10.13 -17.22 -0.10
C GLY A 244 -10.73 -15.81 -0.14
N MET A 245 -10.87 -15.11 0.99
CA MET A 245 -11.20 -13.68 1.07
C MET A 245 -10.20 -12.96 1.99
N TYR A 246 -10.06 -11.65 1.83
CA TYR A 246 -9.27 -10.86 2.77
C TYR A 246 -10.00 -10.74 4.12
N PRO A 247 -9.31 -10.89 5.27
CA PRO A 247 -9.90 -10.68 6.61
C PRO A 247 -10.59 -9.33 6.77
N ALA A 248 -10.10 -8.30 6.07
CA ALA A 248 -10.71 -6.97 6.02
C ALA A 248 -12.19 -7.00 5.61
N VAL A 249 -12.62 -7.98 4.82
CA VAL A 249 -14.05 -8.17 4.47
C VAL A 249 -14.87 -8.48 5.72
N LEU A 250 -14.37 -9.35 6.60
CA LEU A 250 -15.04 -9.69 7.86
C LEU A 250 -15.00 -8.49 8.83
N GLU A 251 -13.84 -7.86 8.96
CA GLU A 251 -13.62 -6.71 9.85
C GLU A 251 -14.54 -5.53 9.49
N TYR A 252 -14.66 -5.19 8.21
CA TYR A 252 -15.56 -4.14 7.72
C TYR A 252 -17.02 -4.43 8.07
N ASN A 253 -17.40 -5.70 8.08
CA ASN A 253 -18.74 -6.16 8.42
C ASN A 253 -18.95 -6.39 9.93
N GLY A 254 -18.00 -6.00 10.78
CA GLY A 254 -18.09 -6.09 12.24
C GLY A 254 -17.87 -7.49 12.81
N ILE A 255 -17.22 -8.38 12.04
CA ILE A 255 -16.83 -9.72 12.48
C ILE A 255 -15.36 -9.68 12.89
N ALA A 256 -15.05 -10.07 14.12
CA ALA A 256 -13.69 -10.06 14.64
C ALA A 256 -12.87 -11.19 14.02
N THR A 257 -11.58 -10.97 13.79
CA THR A 257 -10.71 -11.88 13.06
C THR A 257 -9.48 -12.32 13.87
N VAL A 258 -9.11 -13.60 13.78
CA VAL A 258 -7.80 -14.09 14.24
C VAL A 258 -6.72 -13.89 13.19
N ASP A 259 -7.12 -13.74 11.93
CA ASP A 259 -6.26 -13.35 10.82
C ASP A 259 -6.30 -11.84 10.58
N GLY A 260 -5.41 -11.35 9.73
CA GLY A 260 -5.35 -9.93 9.43
C GLY A 260 -4.11 -9.50 8.66
N TYR A 261 -4.16 -8.27 8.14
CA TYR A 261 -2.99 -7.60 7.57
C TYR A 261 -2.53 -6.49 8.50
N LEU A 262 -1.54 -6.83 9.32
CA LEU A 262 -1.07 -5.98 10.40
C LEU A 262 0.44 -5.75 10.24
N GLY A 263 0.81 -4.51 10.00
CA GLY A 263 2.21 -4.12 9.86
C GLY A 263 2.97 -4.07 11.18
N TYR A 264 2.31 -4.24 12.33
CA TYR A 264 2.95 -4.19 13.65
C TYR A 264 2.13 -4.99 14.66
N TYR A 265 2.65 -6.14 15.10
CA TYR A 265 2.05 -6.98 16.13
C TYR A 265 3.12 -7.86 16.82
N PRO A 266 2.81 -8.52 17.96
CA PRO A 266 3.80 -9.31 18.69
C PRO A 266 4.35 -10.50 17.88
N GLN A 267 5.66 -10.69 17.90
CA GLN A 267 6.35 -11.83 17.29
C GLN A 267 5.78 -13.17 17.78
N ALA A 268 5.44 -13.27 19.07
CA ALA A 268 4.82 -14.46 19.64
C ALA A 268 3.47 -14.82 18.99
N TYR A 269 2.72 -13.83 18.49
CA TYR A 269 1.49 -14.10 17.74
C TYR A 269 1.80 -14.65 16.34
N LYS A 270 2.84 -14.13 15.67
CA LYS A 270 3.31 -14.62 14.36
C LYS A 270 3.64 -16.11 14.46
N GLU A 271 4.32 -16.52 15.52
CA GLU A 271 4.67 -17.91 15.79
C GLU A 271 3.46 -18.81 16.08
N LYS A 272 2.46 -18.31 16.83
CA LYS A 272 1.22 -19.07 17.06
C LYS A 272 0.43 -19.24 15.76
N PHE A 273 0.29 -18.17 14.98
CA PHE A 273 -0.40 -18.22 13.69
C PHE A 273 0.35 -19.11 12.68
N ARG A 274 1.69 -19.04 12.66
CA ARG A 274 2.56 -19.91 11.85
C ARG A 274 2.27 -21.39 12.04
N ARG A 275 2.01 -21.82 13.28
CA ARG A 275 1.65 -23.21 13.61
C ARG A 275 0.30 -23.58 13.02
N ALA A 276 -0.69 -22.69 13.09
CA ALA A 276 -2.02 -22.91 12.51
C ALA A 276 -1.97 -23.11 10.99
N ILE A 277 -1.08 -22.42 10.27
CA ILE A 277 -0.95 -22.54 8.81
C ILE A 277 0.21 -23.45 8.35
N ALA A 278 0.92 -24.11 9.28
CA ALA A 278 2.09 -24.92 8.94
C ALA A 278 1.81 -25.99 7.86
N PRO A 279 0.68 -26.73 7.90
CA PRO A 279 0.39 -27.72 6.87
C PRO A 279 0.27 -27.16 5.44
N ALA A 280 -0.15 -25.91 5.27
CA ALA A 280 -0.15 -25.27 3.95
C ALA A 280 1.26 -24.80 3.55
N LEU A 281 2.02 -24.25 4.49
CA LEU A 281 3.37 -23.75 4.23
C LEU A 281 4.37 -24.86 3.88
N ASP A 282 4.21 -26.05 4.46
CA ASP A 282 5.04 -27.22 4.13
C ASP A 282 4.82 -27.72 2.69
N ARG A 283 3.72 -27.31 2.06
CA ARG A 283 3.37 -27.68 0.67
C ARG A 283 3.81 -26.63 -0.34
N VAL A 284 3.81 -25.35 0.04
CA VAL A 284 4.10 -24.23 -0.87
C VAL A 284 5.27 -23.40 -0.34
N GLU A 285 6.47 -23.74 -0.81
CA GLU A 285 7.73 -23.15 -0.36
C GLU A 285 7.76 -21.61 -0.47
N SER A 286 7.22 -21.04 -1.55
CA SER A 286 7.15 -19.59 -1.71
C SER A 286 6.26 -18.92 -0.65
N SER A 287 5.14 -19.56 -0.26
CA SER A 287 4.27 -19.07 0.81
C SER A 287 4.98 -19.14 2.16
N ARG A 288 5.77 -20.21 2.38
CA ARG A 288 6.61 -20.37 3.57
C ARG A 288 7.64 -19.26 3.69
N GLN A 289 8.43 -19.04 2.65
CA GLN A 289 9.44 -17.98 2.61
C GLN A 289 8.82 -16.61 2.83
N TYR A 290 7.66 -16.35 2.21
CA TYR A 290 6.94 -15.10 2.37
C TYR A 290 6.47 -14.85 3.80
N PHE A 291 5.81 -15.83 4.43
CA PHE A 291 5.30 -15.68 5.79
C PHE A 291 6.43 -15.65 6.83
N ASP A 292 7.43 -16.52 6.68
CA ASP A 292 8.57 -16.58 7.61
C ASP A 292 9.44 -15.32 7.52
N GLY A 293 9.72 -14.86 6.30
CA GLY A 293 10.51 -13.66 6.05
C GLY A 293 9.78 -12.37 6.40
N TRP A 294 8.52 -12.20 5.99
CA TRP A 294 7.77 -10.96 6.20
C TRP A 294 6.70 -11.09 7.28
N GLY A 295 5.67 -11.90 7.04
CA GLY A 295 4.66 -12.25 8.06
C GLY A 295 3.69 -11.14 8.46
N ALA A 296 3.62 -10.00 7.74
CA ALA A 296 2.61 -8.98 8.04
C ALA A 296 1.17 -9.43 7.72
N ARG A 297 1.02 -10.40 6.83
CA ARG A 297 -0.27 -11.02 6.48
C ARG A 297 -0.41 -12.35 7.21
N CYS A 298 -1.10 -12.33 8.33
CA CYS A 298 -1.61 -13.53 8.98
C CYS A 298 -2.85 -13.97 8.26
N TYR A 299 -2.73 -14.64 7.11
CA TYR A 299 -3.87 -15.16 6.35
C TYR A 299 -3.85 -16.68 6.34
N LEU A 300 -5.02 -17.30 6.24
CA LEU A 300 -5.09 -18.69 5.80
C LEU A 300 -4.66 -18.74 4.33
N VAL A 301 -3.65 -19.57 4.03
CA VAL A 301 -3.04 -19.66 2.71
C VAL A 301 -3.42 -20.97 2.02
N SER A 302 -3.40 -20.96 0.68
CA SER A 302 -3.61 -22.18 -0.10
C SER A 302 -2.44 -23.16 0.09
N GLY A 303 -2.74 -24.45 0.09
CA GLY A 303 -1.75 -25.53 0.09
C GLY A 303 -1.33 -25.98 -1.31
N THR A 304 -1.77 -25.29 -2.36
CA THR A 304 -1.43 -25.57 -3.76
C THR A 304 -0.83 -24.36 -4.48
N ASP A 305 -1.26 -23.16 -4.11
CA ASP A 305 -0.98 -21.94 -4.86
C ASP A 305 -0.37 -20.86 -3.97
N SER A 306 0.59 -20.11 -4.51
CA SER A 306 1.39 -19.14 -3.74
C SER A 306 0.69 -17.81 -3.47
N VAL A 307 -0.29 -17.44 -4.30
CA VAL A 307 -0.99 -16.15 -4.23
C VAL A 307 -2.45 -16.34 -4.63
N LEU A 308 -3.38 -15.95 -3.76
CA LEU A 308 -4.80 -15.86 -4.07
C LEU A 308 -5.18 -14.40 -4.36
N GLN A 309 -5.68 -14.12 -5.57
CA GLN A 309 -6.20 -12.80 -5.92
C GLN A 309 -7.63 -12.63 -5.38
N MET A 310 -7.72 -12.29 -4.09
CA MET A 310 -9.00 -12.26 -3.36
C MET A 310 -9.84 -11.00 -3.62
N ASN A 311 -9.40 -10.10 -4.50
CA ASN A 311 -10.10 -8.87 -4.91
C ASN A 311 -10.97 -9.04 -6.18
N ARG A 312 -11.03 -10.25 -6.74
CA ARG A 312 -11.85 -10.58 -7.92
C ARG A 312 -13.05 -11.44 -7.55
N LYS A 313 -14.07 -11.47 -8.40
CA LYS A 313 -15.24 -12.35 -8.26
C LYS A 313 -14.87 -13.80 -8.46
N SER A 314 -14.01 -14.07 -9.43
CA SER A 314 -13.29 -15.33 -9.56
C SER A 314 -12.20 -15.45 -8.47
N LEU A 315 -11.79 -16.68 -8.18
CA LEU A 315 -10.61 -16.99 -7.37
C LEU A 315 -9.57 -17.67 -8.26
N PRO A 316 -8.86 -16.92 -9.10
CA PRO A 316 -7.86 -17.49 -9.99
C PRO A 316 -6.71 -18.06 -9.16
N GLY A 317 -6.22 -19.23 -9.56
CA GLY A 317 -5.14 -19.92 -8.83
C GLY A 317 -5.60 -20.55 -7.53
N LEU A 318 -6.86 -21.00 -7.42
CA LEU A 318 -7.25 -21.96 -6.39
C LEU A 318 -7.64 -23.25 -7.09
N THR A 319 -6.71 -24.21 -7.09
CA THR A 319 -6.82 -25.44 -7.90
C THR A 319 -7.45 -26.61 -7.15
N ASP A 320 -7.50 -26.55 -5.82
CA ASP A 320 -8.19 -27.52 -4.99
C ASP A 320 -9.22 -26.87 -4.06
N ARG A 321 -9.97 -27.74 -3.37
CA ARG A 321 -10.98 -27.32 -2.39
C ARG A 321 -10.62 -27.75 -0.98
N ASN A 322 -9.36 -28.08 -0.73
CA ASN A 322 -8.90 -28.52 0.57
C ASN A 322 -8.33 -27.33 1.35
N LEU A 323 -8.58 -27.30 2.66
CA LEU A 323 -7.94 -26.38 3.57
C LEU A 323 -6.84 -27.13 4.34
N TYR A 324 -5.63 -26.56 4.34
CA TYR A 324 -4.47 -27.16 5.00
C TYR A 324 -4.08 -26.33 6.23
N ILE A 325 -4.62 -26.71 7.38
CA ILE A 325 -4.38 -26.04 8.66
C ILE A 325 -4.16 -27.07 9.77
N ASP A 326 -3.58 -26.64 10.89
CA ASP A 326 -3.69 -27.34 12.17
C ASP A 326 -4.95 -26.83 12.91
N PRO A 327 -6.03 -27.64 13.00
CA PRO A 327 -7.27 -27.25 13.66
C PRO A 327 -7.09 -26.91 15.14
N LYS A 328 -6.19 -27.61 15.84
CA LYS A 328 -5.96 -27.41 17.27
C LYS A 328 -5.26 -26.08 17.50
N ALA A 329 -4.25 -25.77 16.69
CA ALA A 329 -3.55 -24.49 16.76
C ALA A 329 -4.46 -23.31 16.40
N LEU A 330 -5.32 -23.44 15.38
CA LEU A 330 -6.26 -22.39 15.01
C LEU A 330 -7.32 -22.15 16.10
N ARG A 331 -7.84 -23.22 16.71
CA ARG A 331 -8.74 -23.12 17.89
C ARG A 331 -8.07 -22.48 19.10
N ALA A 332 -6.78 -22.72 19.31
CA ALA A 332 -6.01 -22.11 20.39
C ALA A 332 -5.84 -20.58 20.23
N LEU A 333 -6.11 -20.05 19.03
CA LEU A 333 -6.24 -18.61 18.77
C LEU A 333 -7.65 -18.07 19.04
N HIS A 334 -8.54 -18.88 19.62
CA HIS A 334 -9.96 -18.55 19.87
C HIS A 334 -10.80 -18.36 18.59
N CYS A 335 -10.33 -18.87 17.45
CA CYS A 335 -11.11 -18.90 16.23
C CYS A 335 -12.35 -19.77 16.43
N LYS A 336 -13.55 -19.20 16.35
CA LYS A 336 -14.84 -19.89 16.50
C LYS A 336 -15.44 -20.27 15.14
N TYR A 337 -15.34 -19.37 14.16
CA TYR A 337 -15.90 -19.58 12.81
C TYR A 337 -14.82 -19.52 11.73
N LEU A 338 -15.07 -20.20 10.62
CA LEU A 338 -14.27 -20.10 9.42
C LEU A 338 -15.17 -19.68 8.25
N PHE A 339 -14.89 -18.51 7.69
CA PHE A 339 -15.55 -17.98 6.50
C PHE A 339 -14.71 -18.36 5.28
N SER A 340 -15.32 -19.01 4.30
CA SER A 340 -14.66 -19.45 3.10
C SER A 340 -15.39 -18.95 1.86
N ARG A 341 -14.65 -18.55 0.82
CA ARG A 341 -15.23 -18.27 -0.51
C ARG A 341 -15.48 -19.52 -1.35
N ILE A 342 -15.02 -20.68 -0.89
CA ILE A 342 -15.26 -21.97 -1.55
C ILE A 342 -15.78 -23.01 -0.54
N PRO A 343 -16.58 -23.99 -0.98
CA PRO A 343 -16.96 -25.07 -0.09
C PRO A 343 -15.78 -26.02 0.09
N LEU A 344 -15.39 -26.28 1.34
CA LEU A 344 -14.24 -27.10 1.70
C LEU A 344 -14.55 -28.60 1.58
N ALA A 345 -13.75 -29.32 0.79
CA ALA A 345 -13.93 -30.75 0.55
C ALA A 345 -13.52 -31.60 1.76
N ASN A 346 -12.51 -31.17 2.52
CA ASN A 346 -11.99 -31.85 3.71
C ASN A 346 -12.52 -31.25 5.04
N ALA A 347 -13.66 -30.53 5.02
CA ALA A 347 -14.19 -29.88 6.23
C ALA A 347 -14.38 -30.87 7.40
N GLN A 348 -14.97 -32.04 7.14
CA GLN A 348 -15.23 -33.04 8.17
C GLN A 348 -13.94 -33.60 8.78
N GLU A 349 -12.90 -33.81 7.96
CA GLU A 349 -11.58 -34.28 8.41
C GLU A 349 -10.91 -33.26 9.34
N LEU A 350 -11.12 -31.97 9.10
CA LEU A 350 -10.63 -30.87 9.95
C LEU A 350 -11.48 -30.67 11.22
N GLY A 351 -12.57 -31.44 11.38
CA GLY A 351 -13.52 -31.26 12.49
C GLY A 351 -14.39 -30.01 12.33
N LEU A 352 -14.68 -29.59 11.10
CA LEU A 352 -15.55 -28.48 10.77
C LEU A 352 -16.91 -28.97 10.28
N THR A 353 -17.97 -28.25 10.68
CA THR A 353 -19.35 -28.45 10.22
C THR A 353 -19.80 -27.22 9.47
N LEU A 354 -20.37 -27.40 8.28
CA LEU A 354 -20.98 -26.31 7.51
C LEU A 354 -22.22 -25.80 8.26
N LEU A 355 -22.25 -24.50 8.58
CA LEU A 355 -23.36 -23.84 9.24
C LEU A 355 -24.25 -23.09 8.25
N ILE A 356 -23.62 -22.36 7.32
CA ILE A 356 -24.30 -21.50 6.36
C ILE A 356 -23.64 -21.65 4.99
N ALA A 357 -24.46 -21.76 3.95
CA ALA A 357 -24.04 -21.63 2.55
C ALA A 357 -24.87 -20.54 1.89
N GLN A 358 -24.25 -19.39 1.63
CA GLN A 358 -24.87 -18.27 0.95
C GLN A 358 -24.32 -18.26 -0.49
N GLU A 359 -25.16 -18.71 -1.42
CA GLU A 359 -24.90 -18.79 -2.87
C GLU A 359 -25.97 -18.00 -3.63
N GLY A 360 -25.64 -17.41 -4.79
CA GLY A 360 -26.63 -16.71 -5.60
C GLY A 360 -26.04 -15.74 -6.63
N ARG A 361 -26.89 -15.28 -7.56
CA ARG A 361 -26.53 -14.28 -8.58
C ARG A 361 -26.56 -12.84 -8.08
N GLU A 362 -27.19 -12.59 -6.93
CA GLU A 362 -27.35 -11.25 -6.36
C GLU A 362 -26.11 -10.74 -5.61
N GLN A 363 -25.12 -11.62 -5.42
CA GLN A 363 -23.89 -11.35 -4.68
C GLN A 363 -22.66 -11.60 -5.57
N ALA A 364 -21.58 -10.87 -5.31
CA ALA A 364 -20.38 -10.92 -6.16
C ALA A 364 -19.60 -12.23 -6.05
N TYR A 365 -19.70 -12.93 -4.91
CA TYR A 365 -19.06 -14.20 -4.65
C TYR A 365 -19.86 -15.01 -3.59
N PRO A 366 -19.76 -16.35 -3.59
CA PRO A 366 -20.38 -17.17 -2.56
C PRO A 366 -19.62 -17.09 -1.23
N VAL A 367 -20.34 -17.32 -0.13
CA VAL A 367 -19.78 -17.36 1.23
C VAL A 367 -20.28 -18.59 1.96
N TYR A 368 -19.35 -19.37 2.50
CA TYR A 368 -19.61 -20.55 3.32
C TYR A 368 -19.08 -20.30 4.71
N VAL A 369 -19.87 -20.60 5.74
CA VAL A 369 -19.46 -20.45 7.13
C VAL A 369 -19.42 -21.81 7.79
N TYR A 370 -18.29 -22.12 8.42
CA TYR A 370 -18.07 -23.34 9.17
C TYR A 370 -17.88 -23.04 10.66
N GLY A 371 -18.31 -23.97 11.51
CA GLY A 371 -18.00 -23.99 12.93
C GLY A 371 -17.32 -25.29 13.32
N TRP A 372 -16.65 -25.32 14.48
CA TRP A 372 -16.05 -26.55 14.99
C TRP A 372 -17.12 -27.55 15.41
N LYS A 373 -16.90 -28.82 15.11
CA LYS A 373 -17.70 -29.91 15.64
C LYS A 373 -17.51 -29.96 17.16
N LEU A 374 -18.64 -29.93 17.88
CA LEU A 374 -18.70 -30.06 19.34
C LEU A 374 -18.17 -31.41 19.81
#